data_AF-A0A3G6M9Q1-F1
#
_entry.id   AF-A0A3G6M9Q1-F1
#
_cell.length_a   1.000
_cell.length_b   1.000
_cell.length_c   1.000
_cell.angle_alpha   90.00
_cell.angle_beta   90.00
_cell.angle_gamma   90.00
#
_symmetry.space_group_name_H-M   'P 1'
#
loop_
_entity.id
_entity.type
_entity.pdbx_description
1 polymer ?
#
loop_
_entity_poly.entity_id
_entity_poly.type
_entity_poly.pdbx_seq_one_letter_code
_entity_poly.pdbx_strand_id
1 'polypeptide(L)'
;MKEENEIYLLVSRLPNRGFIEHLKQNDSYSGFFDNGRKKSTGMGDYLKGRGVTEVAVCGVAADFCVYYTANDALDLGFKSSIIERASKPIDVKRYESVKADFQLKGGSII
;
A
#
# COMPACT_ATOMS: atom_id res chain seq x y z
N MET A 1 -5.13 -5.74 -26.19
CA MET A 1 -5.27 -6.63 -25.03
C MET A 1 -4.35 -6.06 -23.95
N LYS A 2 -4.88 -5.32 -22.97
CA LYS A 2 -4.09 -4.85 -21.81
C LYS A 2 -4.44 -5.78 -20.65
N GLU A 3 -3.40 -6.28 -20.01
CA GLU A 3 -3.41 -7.40 -19.07
C GLU A 3 -4.30 -7.16 -17.84
N GLU A 4 -5.06 -8.19 -17.48
CA GLU A 4 -6.06 -8.21 -16.39
C GLU A 4 -5.43 -8.35 -14.98
N ASN A 5 -4.15 -7.98 -14.81
CA ASN A 5 -3.37 -8.28 -13.60
C ASN A 5 -3.09 -7.07 -12.68
N GLU A 6 -3.64 -5.89 -12.99
CA GLU A 6 -3.50 -4.69 -12.16
C GLU A 6 -4.62 -4.61 -11.11
N ILE A 7 -4.26 -4.63 -9.82
CA ILE A 7 -5.21 -4.42 -8.72
C ILE A 7 -5.01 -3.05 -8.08
N TYR A 8 -6.12 -2.32 -7.96
CA TYR A 8 -6.19 -1.02 -7.29
C TYR A 8 -6.45 -1.23 -5.80
N LEU A 9 -5.45 -0.91 -4.97
CA LEU A 9 -5.55 -1.00 -3.52
C LEU A 9 -5.85 0.39 -2.93
N LEU A 10 -7.12 0.62 -2.58
CA LEU A 10 -7.52 1.84 -1.87
C LEU A 10 -7.22 1.68 -0.37
N VAL A 11 -6.24 2.44 0.11
CA VAL A 11 -5.87 2.50 1.52
C VAL A 11 -6.48 3.77 2.11
N SER A 12 -7.67 3.64 2.70
CA SER A 12 -8.30 4.69 3.51
C SER A 12 -8.48 4.15 4.91
N ARG A 13 -8.09 4.91 5.95
CA ARG A 13 -8.41 4.55 7.33
C ARG A 13 -9.11 5.71 8.04
N LEU A 14 -10.41 5.55 8.24
CA LEU A 14 -11.23 6.10 9.34
C LEU A 14 -12.27 5.00 9.70
N PRO A 15 -12.75 4.95 10.95
CA PRO A 15 -12.70 3.80 11.88
C PRO A 15 -13.49 2.53 11.49
N ASN A 16 -12.97 1.38 11.93
CA ASN A 16 -13.64 0.08 12.17
C ASN A 16 -14.83 -0.31 11.27
N ARG A 17 -14.57 -1.08 10.20
CA ARG A 17 -15.19 -2.42 9.96
C ARG A 17 -14.77 -3.03 8.63
N GLY A 18 -14.52 -4.34 8.67
CA GLY A 18 -14.68 -5.25 7.54
C GLY A 18 -13.46 -5.38 6.64
N PHE A 19 -12.59 -6.35 6.96
CA PHE A 19 -11.72 -7.16 6.07
C PHE A 19 -10.61 -7.85 6.90
N ILE A 20 -10.42 -7.46 8.16
CA ILE A 20 -9.40 -8.00 9.05
C ILE A 20 -10.05 -8.43 10.38
N GLU A 21 -10.62 -9.63 10.45
CA GLU A 21 -11.26 -10.14 11.68
C GLU A 21 -10.27 -10.64 12.75
N HIS A 22 -8.96 -10.64 12.50
CA HIS A 22 -7.97 -11.22 13.41
C HIS A 22 -6.90 -10.27 13.99
N LEU A 23 -6.90 -8.98 13.65
CA LEU A 23 -5.96 -8.03 14.24
C LEU A 23 -6.61 -7.28 15.41
N LYS A 24 -6.53 -7.87 16.62
CA LYS A 24 -6.74 -7.16 17.89
C LYS A 24 -5.88 -5.87 17.90
N GLN A 25 -6.53 -4.70 17.93
CA GLN A 25 -5.99 -3.39 18.32
C GLN A 25 -4.52 -3.07 17.94
N ASN A 26 -4.08 -3.43 16.74
CA ASN A 26 -2.80 -2.93 16.23
C ASN A 26 -3.10 -1.86 15.18
N ASP A 27 -2.53 -0.67 15.38
CA ASP A 27 -2.43 0.29 14.31
C ASP A 27 -1.64 -0.34 13.15
N SER A 28 -2.17 -0.22 11.95
CA SER A 28 -1.59 -0.77 10.73
C SER A 28 -1.66 0.34 9.70
N TYR A 29 -0.51 0.93 9.40
CA TYR A 29 -0.35 1.87 8.30
C TYR A 29 -0.26 1.10 6.98
N SER A 30 0.30 -0.10 6.97
CA SER A 30 0.37 -0.95 5.79
C SER A 30 -0.86 -1.86 5.65
N GLY A 31 -1.31 -2.05 4.41
CA GLY A 31 -2.29 -3.06 4.04
C GLY A 31 -1.74 -4.49 4.06
N PHE A 32 -0.42 -4.68 4.15
CA PHE A 32 0.24 -5.99 4.11
C PHE A 32 0.70 -6.50 5.48
N PHE A 33 1.09 -5.59 6.38
CA PHE A 33 1.61 -5.94 7.69
C PHE A 33 1.14 -4.97 8.78
N ASP A 34 1.13 -5.42 10.03
CA ASP A 34 0.99 -4.52 11.18
C ASP A 34 2.16 -3.53 11.30
N ASN A 35 2.02 -2.46 12.09
CA ASN A 35 3.07 -1.43 12.22
C ASN A 35 4.43 -1.96 12.67
N GLY A 36 4.47 -3.09 13.37
CA GLY A 36 5.71 -3.75 13.78
C GLY A 36 6.33 -4.65 12.71
N ARG A 37 5.65 -4.84 11.57
CA ARG A 37 5.96 -5.86 10.55
C ARG A 37 6.11 -7.27 11.13
N LYS A 38 5.45 -7.55 12.26
CA LYS A 38 5.52 -8.83 12.97
C LYS A 38 4.38 -9.75 12.54
N LYS A 39 3.28 -9.19 12.05
CA LYS A 39 2.11 -9.95 11.60
C LYS A 39 1.71 -9.53 10.20
N SER A 40 1.60 -10.51 9.30
CA SER A 40 0.98 -10.34 7.98
C SER A 40 -0.53 -10.16 8.14
N THR A 41 -1.14 -9.33 7.28
CA THR A 41 -2.60 -9.18 7.15
C THR A 41 -3.23 -10.30 6.31
N GLY A 42 -2.41 -11.10 5.62
CA GLY A 42 -2.85 -12.10 4.64
C GLY A 42 -3.10 -11.52 3.24
N MET A 43 -3.06 -10.19 3.06
CA MET A 43 -3.30 -9.55 1.76
C MET A 43 -2.25 -9.95 0.71
N GLY A 44 -0.97 -10.02 1.09
CA GLY A 44 0.11 -10.38 0.18
C GLY A 44 -0.06 -11.79 -0.41
N ASP A 45 -0.35 -12.76 0.45
CA ASP A 45 -0.56 -14.15 0.05
C ASP A 45 -1.83 -14.30 -0.79
N TYR A 46 -2.90 -13.57 -0.44
CA TYR A 46 -4.13 -13.53 -1.21
C TYR A 46 -3.91 -13.03 -2.64
N LEU A 47 -3.17 -11.92 -2.81
CA LEU A 47 -2.86 -11.37 -4.13
C LEU A 47 -1.95 -12.32 -4.93
N LYS A 48 -0.90 -12.86 -4.31
CA LYS A 48 -0.01 -13.84 -4.96
C LYS A 48 -0.75 -15.11 -5.38
N GLY A 49 -1.64 -15.62 -4.53
CA GLY A 49 -2.48 -16.78 -4.83
C GLY A 49 -3.42 -16.56 -6.03
N ARG A 50 -3.69 -15.30 -6.40
CA ARG A 50 -4.44 -14.92 -7.59
C ARG A 50 -3.58 -14.57 -8.80
N GLY A 51 -2.26 -14.75 -8.72
CA GLY A 51 -1.34 -14.45 -9.82
C GLY A 51 -1.10 -12.96 -10.05
N VAL A 52 -1.42 -12.12 -9.07
CA VAL A 52 -1.22 -10.66 -9.16
C VAL A 52 0.28 -10.36 -9.11
N THR A 53 0.74 -9.54 -10.05
CA THR A 53 2.16 -9.16 -10.16
C THR A 53 2.36 -7.66 -9.96
N GLU A 54 1.30 -6.86 -10.06
CA GLU A 54 1.34 -5.41 -9.99
C GLU A 54 0.19 -4.85 -9.15
N VAL A 55 0.51 -3.86 -8.32
CA VAL A 55 -0.45 -3.15 -7.47
C VAL A 55 -0.32 -1.64 -7.65
N ALA A 56 -1.46 -0.97 -7.74
CA ALA A 56 -1.54 0.48 -7.74
C ALA A 56 -2.25 0.94 -6.45
N VAL A 57 -1.57 1.71 -5.63
CA VAL A 57 -2.02 2.11 -4.29
C VAL A 57 -2.52 3.56 -4.33
N CYS A 58 -3.67 3.82 -3.72
CA CYS A 58 -4.21 5.16 -3.59
C CYS A 58 -4.92 5.37 -2.24
N GLY A 59 -5.28 6.61 -1.92
CA GLY A 59 -6.05 6.94 -0.72
C GLY A 59 -5.35 7.90 0.23
N VAL A 60 -5.58 7.75 1.53
CA VAL A 60 -5.09 8.68 2.55
C VAL A 60 -4.56 7.97 3.80
N ALA A 61 -3.45 8.42 4.39
CA ALA A 61 -2.61 9.55 3.96
C ALA A 61 -1.48 9.11 3.00
N ALA A 62 -1.19 9.92 1.99
CA ALA A 62 -0.19 9.62 0.96
C ALA A 62 1.23 9.45 1.55
N ASP A 63 1.58 10.25 2.55
CA ASP A 63 2.85 10.27 3.30
C ASP A 63 2.95 9.23 4.43
N PHE A 64 1.91 8.41 4.62
CA PHE A 64 1.84 7.33 5.60
C PHE A 64 1.29 6.05 4.97
N CYS A 65 -0.01 5.76 5.17
CA CYS A 65 -0.58 4.45 4.89
C CYS A 65 -0.38 4.03 3.43
N VAL A 66 -0.54 4.97 2.50
CA VAL A 66 -0.32 4.73 1.07
C VAL A 66 1.15 4.42 0.81
N TYR A 67 2.08 5.26 1.28
CA TYR A 67 3.52 5.04 1.13
C TYR A 67 3.97 3.69 1.73
N TYR A 68 3.59 3.39 2.98
CA TYR A 68 3.99 2.13 3.63
C TYR A 68 3.41 0.92 2.90
N THR A 69 2.15 0.97 2.48
CA THR A 69 1.54 -0.12 1.71
C THR A 69 2.24 -0.31 0.36
N ALA A 70 2.53 0.78 -0.35
CA ALA A 70 3.21 0.73 -1.64
C ALA A 70 4.65 0.23 -1.51
N ASN A 71 5.38 0.66 -0.48
CA ASN A 71 6.74 0.21 -0.19
C ASN A 71 6.76 -1.27 0.21
N ASP A 72 5.83 -1.72 1.07
CA ASP A 72 5.74 -3.13 1.46
C ASP A 72 5.38 -4.03 0.27
N ALA A 73 4.62 -3.52 -0.70
CA ALA A 73 4.37 -4.24 -1.95
C ALA A 73 5.66 -4.49 -2.76
N LEU A 74 6.57 -3.51 -2.81
CA LEU A 74 7.89 -3.70 -3.42
C LEU A 74 8.69 -4.77 -2.68
N ASP A 75 8.72 -4.71 -1.35
CA ASP A 75 9.42 -5.72 -0.52
C ASP A 75 8.86 -7.13 -0.74
N LEU A 76 7.55 -7.25 -1.01
CA LEU A 76 6.88 -8.51 -1.31
C LEU A 76 7.09 -8.99 -2.76
N GLY A 77 7.74 -8.19 -3.60
CA GLY A 77 8.08 -8.52 -5.00
C GLY A 77 7.01 -8.14 -6.02
N PHE A 78 6.02 -7.32 -5.66
CA PHE A 78 5.09 -6.75 -6.63
C PHE A 78 5.73 -5.55 -7.34
N LYS A 79 5.34 -5.29 -8.59
CA LYS A 79 5.45 -3.94 -9.15
C LYS A 79 4.48 -3.04 -8.37
N SER A 80 4.94 -1.89 -7.92
CA SER A 80 4.15 -1.03 -7.04
C SER A 80 4.14 0.40 -7.56
N SER A 81 2.93 0.96 -7.63
CA SER A 81 2.70 2.33 -8.06
C SER A 81 1.84 3.08 -7.04
N ILE A 82 2.10 4.38 -6.83
CA ILE A 82 1.18 5.26 -6.10
C ILE A 82 0.41 6.11 -7.11
N ILE A 83 -0.92 6.09 -7.03
CA ILE A 83 -1.79 6.95 -7.84
C ILE A 83 -1.89 8.30 -7.14
N GLU A 84 -1.07 9.25 -7.56
CA GLU A 84 -0.90 10.54 -6.89
C GLU A 84 -2.18 11.37 -6.95
N ARG A 85 -2.83 11.40 -8.12
CA ARG A 85 -4.11 12.11 -8.31
C ARG A 85 -5.27 11.57 -7.47
N ALA A 86 -5.15 10.35 -6.96
CA ALA A 86 -6.14 9.68 -6.12
C ALA A 86 -5.67 9.57 -4.65
N SER A 87 -4.62 10.30 -4.28
CA SER A 87 -4.04 10.26 -2.94
C SER A 87 -3.89 11.66 -2.36
N LYS A 88 -3.93 11.78 -1.03
CA LYS A 88 -3.73 13.07 -0.35
C LYS A 88 -2.82 12.92 0.87
N PRO A 89 -1.71 13.67 0.95
CA PRO A 89 -0.83 13.66 2.12
C PRO A 89 -1.40 14.50 3.27
N ILE A 90 -0.99 14.16 4.50
CA ILE A 90 -1.13 15.03 5.67
C ILE A 90 -0.07 16.14 5.60
N ASP A 91 1.20 15.76 5.41
CA ASP A 91 2.31 16.69 5.25
C ASP A 91 2.93 16.55 3.85
N VAL A 92 2.82 17.62 3.06
CA VAL A 92 3.36 17.68 1.69
C VAL A 92 4.89 17.56 1.67
N LYS A 93 5.60 18.17 2.62
CA LYS A 93 7.08 18.11 2.64
C LYS A 93 7.56 16.70 2.95
N ARG A 94 6.87 16.04 3.88
CA ARG A 94 7.12 14.63 4.17
C ARG A 94 6.81 13.77 2.95
N TYR A 95 5.68 14.02 2.29
CA TYR A 95 5.29 13.29 1.08
C TYR A 95 6.34 13.34 -0.01
N GLU A 96 6.89 14.52 -0.34
CA GLU A 96 7.96 14.65 -1.33
C GLU A 96 9.20 13.81 -0.96
N SER A 97 9.54 13.76 0.34
CA SER A 97 10.70 12.99 0.82
C SER A 97 10.48 11.49 0.66
N VAL A 98 9.30 10.98 1.06
CA VAL A 98 8.99 9.55 0.97
C VAL A 98 8.67 9.11 -0.46
N LYS A 99 8.15 10.01 -1.29
CA LYS A 99 7.94 9.82 -2.72
C LYS A 99 9.27 9.58 -3.44
N ALA A 100 10.28 10.42 -3.16
CA ALA A 100 11.62 10.25 -3.72
C ALA A 100 12.24 8.91 -3.28
N ASP A 101 12.14 8.55 -1.99
CA ASP A 101 12.61 7.25 -1.49
C ASP A 101 11.91 6.07 -2.18
N PHE A 102 10.59 6.15 -2.35
CA PHE A 102 9.81 5.12 -3.03
C PHE A 102 10.25 4.94 -4.49
N GLN A 103 10.48 6.04 -5.21
CA GLN A 103 10.97 6.00 -6.59
C GLN A 103 12.38 5.40 -6.68
N LEU A 104 13.27 5.73 -5.74
CA LEU A 104 14.61 5.16 -5.67
C LEU A 104 14.60 3.64 -5.47
N LYS A 105 13.59 3.12 -4.77
CA LYS A 105 13.39 1.67 -4.57
C LYS A 105 12.72 0.97 -5.77
N GLY A 106 12.44 1.70 -6.85
CA GLY A 106 11.83 1.17 -8.07
C GLY A 106 10.30 1.29 -8.11
N GLY A 107 9.69 1.99 -7.16
CA GLY A 107 8.27 2.33 -7.19
C GLY A 107 7.95 3.40 -8.24
N SER A 108 6.73 3.38 -8.77
CA SER A 108 6.28 4.35 -9.78
C SER A 108 5.22 5.31 -9.22
N ILE A 109 5.19 6.54 -9.71
CA ILE A 109 4.15 7.51 -9.38
C ILE A 109 3.33 7.76 -10.64
N ILE A 110 2.01 7.55 -10.58
CA ILE A 110 1.09 7.60 -11.72
C ILE A 110 -0.16 8.44 -11.47
#